data_AF-A0A7K0FK46-F1
#
_entry.id   AF-A0A7K0FK46-F1
#
_cell.length_a   1.000
_cell.length_b   1.000
_cell.length_c   1.000
_cell.angle_alpha   90.00
_cell.angle_beta   90.00
_cell.angle_gamma   90.00
#
_symmetry.space_group_name_H-M   'P 1'
#
loop_
_entity.id
_entity.type
_entity.pdbx_description
1 polymer ?
#
loop_
_entity_poly.entity_id
_entity_poly.type
_entity_poly.pdbx_seq_one_letter_code
_entity_poly.pdbx_strand_id
1 'polypeptide(L)'
;MELLKKKENLAALWEPVKLNNGSYDGFGGLLNAYALGWPVINRQNHSGVAPLGGGRAAFVIYPKDSLTIILFTNLTGSSPEEIIEKIAGFYIPDIGKLTK
;
A
#
# COMPACT_ATOMS: atom_id res chain seq x y z
N MET A 1 -4.83 -21.98 -3.49
CA MET A 1 -3.49 -21.76 -2.89
C MET A 1 -2.34 -21.76 -3.91
N GLU A 2 -2.61 -21.82 -5.22
CA GLU A 2 -1.58 -21.80 -6.30
C GLU A 2 -0.76 -20.49 -6.35
N LEU A 3 -1.37 -19.36 -5.97
CA LEU A 3 -0.73 -18.03 -6.01
C LEU A 3 0.48 -17.89 -5.07
N LEU A 4 0.58 -18.70 -4.01
CA LEU A 4 1.69 -18.62 -3.05
C LEU A 4 2.85 -19.58 -3.38
N LYS A 5 2.69 -20.42 -4.40
CA LYS A 5 3.68 -21.47 -4.74
C LYS A 5 4.87 -20.94 -5.55
N LYS A 6 4.71 -19.80 -6.19
CA LYS A 6 5.69 -19.19 -7.09
C LYS A 6 5.88 -17.73 -6.72
N LYS A 7 7.13 -17.29 -6.60
CA LYS A 7 7.44 -15.89 -6.23
C LYS A 7 6.89 -14.91 -7.26
N GLU A 8 6.86 -15.32 -8.53
CA GLU A 8 6.36 -14.52 -9.64
C GLU A 8 4.86 -14.23 -9.51
N ASN A 9 4.10 -15.12 -8.86
CA ASN A 9 2.67 -14.96 -8.65
C ASN A 9 2.33 -13.92 -7.56
N LEU A 10 3.30 -13.52 -6.72
CA LEU A 10 3.09 -12.46 -5.73
C LEU A 10 2.84 -11.11 -6.41
N ALA A 11 3.44 -10.86 -7.57
CA ALA A 11 3.19 -9.64 -8.34
C ALA A 11 1.72 -9.55 -8.77
N ALA A 12 1.14 -10.66 -9.24
CA ALA A 12 -0.27 -10.73 -9.63
C ALA A 12 -1.23 -10.54 -8.44
N LEU A 13 -0.84 -10.98 -7.24
CA LEU A 13 -1.64 -10.77 -6.03
C LEU A 13 -1.78 -9.27 -5.67
N TRP A 14 -0.74 -8.49 -5.97
CA TRP A 14 -0.62 -7.08 -5.62
C TRP A 14 -0.92 -6.12 -6.78
N GLU A 15 -1.25 -6.64 -7.95
CA GLU A 15 -1.56 -5.83 -9.12
C GLU A 15 -2.94 -5.15 -8.95
N PRO A 16 -3.00 -3.80 -9.02
CA PRO A 16 -4.26 -3.06 -9.02
C PRO A 16 -5.20 -3.51 -10.15
N VAL A 17 -6.44 -3.79 -9.82
CA VAL A 17 -7.46 -4.16 -10.82
C VAL A 17 -8.13 -2.89 -11.35
N LYS A 18 -8.14 -2.73 -12.68
CA LYS A 18 -8.91 -1.66 -13.34
C LYS A 18 -10.40 -2.00 -13.36
N LEU A 19 -11.23 -1.00 -13.10
CA LEU A 19 -12.68 -1.10 -13.26
C LEU A 19 -13.08 -1.07 -14.74
N ASN A 20 -14.34 -1.41 -15.03
CA ASN A 20 -14.88 -1.45 -16.40
C ASN A 20 -14.78 -0.10 -17.15
N ASN A 21 -14.73 1.01 -16.43
CA ASN A 21 -14.56 2.36 -16.98
C ASN A 21 -13.07 2.76 -17.16
N GLY A 22 -12.13 1.85 -16.87
CA GLY A 22 -10.69 2.08 -16.95
C GLY A 22 -10.07 2.78 -15.74
N SER A 23 -10.85 3.19 -14.73
CA SER A 23 -10.34 3.82 -13.51
C SER A 23 -9.91 2.79 -12.45
N TYR A 24 -9.28 3.28 -11.38
CA TYR A 24 -9.05 2.54 -10.15
C TYR A 24 -9.93 3.10 -9.04
N ASP A 25 -10.23 2.27 -8.04
CA ASP A 25 -10.96 2.67 -6.84
C ASP A 25 -10.48 1.85 -5.62
N GLY A 26 -10.69 2.39 -4.42
CA GLY A 26 -10.18 1.85 -3.17
C GLY A 26 -10.86 2.47 -1.94
N PHE A 27 -10.08 2.77 -0.90
CA PHE A 27 -10.59 3.46 0.30
C PHE A 27 -10.50 4.99 0.20
N GLY A 28 -9.95 5.50 -0.91
CA GLY A 28 -9.73 6.91 -1.14
C GLY A 28 -8.39 7.41 -0.61
N GLY A 29 -8.05 8.66 -0.94
CA GLY A 29 -6.80 9.30 -0.52
C GLY A 29 -5.56 8.51 -0.94
N LEU A 30 -4.75 8.11 0.04
CA LEU A 30 -3.53 7.33 -0.16
C LEU A 30 -3.81 5.94 -0.76
N LEU A 31 -4.95 5.32 -0.40
CA LEU A 31 -5.34 3.96 -0.80
C LEU A 31 -6.34 4.03 -1.95
N ASN A 32 -5.84 4.42 -3.10
CA ASN A 32 -6.61 4.76 -4.30
C ASN A 32 -6.85 3.57 -5.26
N ALA A 33 -6.45 2.36 -4.88
CA ALA A 33 -6.71 1.15 -5.66
C ALA A 33 -6.85 -0.09 -4.78
N TYR A 34 -7.32 -1.19 -5.38
CA TYR A 34 -7.45 -2.48 -4.72
C TYR A 34 -7.00 -3.62 -5.67
N ALA A 35 -6.29 -4.60 -5.10
CA ALA A 35 -5.81 -5.80 -5.78
C ALA A 35 -6.50 -7.06 -5.22
N LEU A 36 -5.93 -8.25 -5.40
CA LEU A 36 -6.54 -9.51 -4.93
C LEU A 36 -6.47 -9.65 -3.40
N GLY A 37 -7.34 -8.94 -2.69
CA GLY A 37 -7.45 -8.92 -1.23
C GLY A 37 -6.56 -7.87 -0.54
N TRP A 38 -6.01 -6.93 -1.30
CA TRP A 38 -5.05 -5.93 -0.80
C TRP A 38 -5.43 -4.51 -1.20
N PRO A 39 -5.50 -3.56 -0.26
CA PRO A 39 -5.49 -2.14 -0.57
C PRO A 39 -4.13 -1.75 -1.18
N VAL A 40 -4.14 -0.87 -2.17
CA VAL A 40 -2.94 -0.45 -2.91
C VAL A 40 -2.83 1.07 -2.98
N ILE A 41 -1.61 1.54 -2.77
CA ILE A 41 -1.14 2.89 -3.07
C ILE A 41 -0.68 2.88 -4.53
N ASN A 42 -1.60 3.20 -5.44
CA ASN A 42 -1.33 3.21 -6.87
C ASN A 42 -0.83 4.59 -7.32
N ARG A 43 0.45 4.65 -7.65
CA ARG A 43 1.13 5.82 -8.23
C ARG A 43 2.38 5.36 -8.99
N GLN A 44 2.88 6.22 -9.87
CA GLN A 44 3.99 5.88 -10.76
C GLN A 44 5.27 5.49 -9.98
N ASN A 45 5.62 6.28 -8.97
CA ASN A 45 6.81 6.10 -8.15
C ASN A 45 6.41 5.68 -6.73
N HIS A 46 7.16 4.77 -6.13
CA HIS A 46 6.94 4.30 -4.76
C HIS A 46 5.52 3.78 -4.51
N SER A 47 5.00 2.97 -5.45
CA SER A 47 3.75 2.24 -5.28
C SER A 47 3.87 1.28 -4.09
N GLY A 48 2.80 1.14 -3.31
CA GLY A 48 2.82 0.33 -2.10
C GLY A 48 1.57 -0.52 -1.93
N VAL A 49 1.69 -1.61 -1.19
CA VAL A 49 0.59 -2.50 -0.82
C VAL A 49 0.40 -2.41 0.68
N ALA A 50 -0.83 -2.12 1.11
CA ALA A 50 -1.08 -1.62 2.46
C ALA A 50 -2.31 -2.27 3.11
N PRO A 51 -2.22 -3.49 3.66
CA PRO A 51 -3.32 -4.04 4.46
C PRO A 51 -3.48 -3.25 5.76
N LEU A 52 -4.75 -3.08 6.14
CA LEU A 52 -5.15 -2.28 7.30
C LEU A 52 -5.94 -3.12 8.30
N GLY A 53 -5.85 -2.76 9.57
CA GLY A 53 -6.54 -3.42 10.67
C GLY A 53 -7.08 -2.42 11.68
N GLY A 54 -8.40 -2.18 11.64
CA GLY A 54 -9.15 -1.44 12.67
C GLY A 54 -8.61 -0.04 12.99
N GLY A 55 -7.92 0.62 12.05
CA GLY A 55 -7.29 1.94 12.25
C GLY A 55 -6.23 1.97 13.36
N ARG A 56 -5.61 0.83 13.66
CA ARG A 56 -4.59 0.69 14.72
C ARG A 56 -3.43 -0.25 14.37
N ALA A 57 -3.56 -1.01 13.30
CA ALA A 57 -2.51 -1.85 12.76
C ALA A 57 -2.46 -1.65 11.25
N ALA A 58 -1.27 -1.40 10.71
CA ALA A 58 -1.03 -1.43 9.28
C ALA A 58 0.39 -1.89 9.01
N PHE A 59 0.62 -2.36 7.79
CA PHE A 59 1.95 -2.37 7.24
C PHE A 59 1.88 -1.93 5.79
N VAL A 60 2.96 -1.34 5.28
CA VAL A 60 3.08 -0.98 3.87
C VAL A 60 4.34 -1.62 3.33
N ILE A 61 4.17 -2.39 2.24
CA ILE A 61 5.26 -2.94 1.45
C ILE A 61 5.43 -2.02 0.24
N TYR A 62 6.65 -1.52 0.01
CA TYR A 62 7.03 -0.77 -1.20
C TYR A 62 7.93 -1.68 -2.06
N PRO A 63 7.36 -2.49 -2.98
CA PRO A 63 8.09 -3.61 -3.59
C PRO A 63 9.28 -3.17 -4.44
N LYS A 64 9.18 -2.02 -5.11
CA LYS A 64 10.26 -1.45 -5.95
C LYS A 64 11.40 -0.84 -5.13
N ASP A 65 11.13 -0.54 -3.87
CA ASP A 65 12.00 0.21 -2.98
C ASP A 65 12.70 -0.68 -1.94
N SER A 66 12.40 -1.99 -1.94
CA SER A 66 12.89 -2.94 -0.94
C SER A 66 12.63 -2.50 0.52
N LEU A 67 11.54 -1.77 0.75
CA LEU A 67 11.15 -1.23 2.05
C LEU A 67 9.82 -1.85 2.50
N THR A 68 9.76 -2.26 3.77
CA THR A 68 8.52 -2.63 4.43
C THR A 68 8.50 -2.01 5.81
N ILE A 69 7.41 -1.34 6.16
CA ILE A 69 7.21 -0.76 7.48
C ILE A 69 5.95 -1.37 8.08
N ILE A 70 6.06 -1.87 9.31
CA ILE A 70 4.96 -2.42 10.10
C ILE A 70 4.74 -1.48 11.28
N LEU A 71 3.52 -1.00 11.46
CA LEU A 71 3.18 -0.08 12.54
C LEU A 71 1.94 -0.55 13.29
N PHE A 72 2.10 -0.69 14.60
CA PHE A 72 1.01 -0.89 15.54
C PHE A 72 0.88 0.33 16.43
N THR A 73 -0.35 0.78 16.62
CA THR A 73 -0.70 1.86 17.53
C THR A 73 -1.71 1.33 18.55
N ASN A 74 -1.75 1.94 19.73
CA ASN A 74 -2.71 1.61 20.78
C ASN A 74 -3.99 2.46 20.69
N LEU A 75 -4.13 3.30 19.66
CA LEU A 75 -5.27 4.19 19.43
C LEU A 75 -6.00 3.79 18.14
N THR A 76 -7.26 3.39 18.28
CA THR A 76 -8.16 3.15 17.14
C THR A 76 -8.41 4.44 16.37
N GLY A 77 -8.41 4.36 15.03
CA GLY A 77 -8.64 5.51 14.16
C GLY A 77 -7.44 6.44 14.03
N SER A 78 -6.24 5.98 14.41
CA SER A 78 -5.00 6.76 14.28
C SER A 78 -4.41 6.76 12.87
N SER A 79 -5.03 6.05 11.92
CA SER A 79 -4.57 5.88 10.55
C SER A 79 -3.08 5.55 10.43
N PRO A 80 -2.63 4.39 10.97
CA PRO A 80 -1.21 4.00 10.93
C PRO A 80 -0.61 4.01 9.53
N GLU A 81 -1.39 3.75 8.48
CA GLU A 81 -0.99 3.83 7.08
C GLU A 81 -0.48 5.21 6.64
N GLU A 82 -1.12 6.30 7.10
CA GLU A 82 -0.65 7.65 6.81
C GLU A 82 0.61 8.00 7.61
N ILE A 83 0.73 7.46 8.82
CA ILE A 83 1.94 7.60 9.63
C ILE A 83 3.10 6.85 8.97
N ILE A 84 2.85 5.63 8.47
CA ILE A 84 3.84 4.84 7.74
C ILE A 84 4.37 5.62 6.53
N GLU A 85 3.51 6.29 5.76
CA GLU A 85 3.93 7.07 4.60
C GLU A 85 4.93 8.18 4.99
N LYS A 86 4.73 8.82 6.15
CA LYS A 86 5.69 9.80 6.71
C LYS A 86 6.97 9.14 7.20
N ILE A 87 6.87 7.97 7.84
CA ILE A 87 8.04 7.20 8.29
C ILE A 87 8.90 6.78 7.08
N ALA A 88 8.27 6.34 6.00
CA ALA A 88 8.94 5.93 4.78
C ALA A 88 9.78 7.07 4.18
N GLY A 89 9.32 8.31 4.27
CA GLY A 89 10.06 9.51 3.87
C GLY A 89 11.42 9.70 4.57
N PHE A 90 11.63 9.15 5.78
CA PHE A 90 12.94 9.20 6.44
C PHE A 90 13.95 8.22 5.83
N TYR A 91 13.49 7.13 5.21
CA TYR A 91 14.34 6.12 4.58
C TYR A 91 14.51 6.39 3.09
N ILE A 92 13.45 6.85 2.43
CA ILE A 92 13.40 7.13 0.99
C ILE A 92 12.79 8.52 0.83
N PRO A 93 13.62 9.57 0.68
CA PRO A 93 13.20 10.96 0.76
C PRO A 93 12.05 11.36 -0.17
N ASP A 94 11.79 10.63 -1.24
CA ASP A 94 10.78 10.97 -2.24
C ASP A 94 9.43 10.27 -2.01
N ILE A 95 9.33 9.42 -0.98
CA ILE A 95 8.04 8.87 -0.52
C ILE A 95 7.26 9.93 0.25
N GLY A 96 5.93 9.97 0.05
CA GLY A 96 5.03 10.89 0.74
C GLY A 96 5.10 12.35 0.27
N LYS A 97 6.00 12.69 -0.66
CA LYS A 97 6.00 14.00 -1.31
C LYS A 97 4.91 14.03 -2.37
N LEU A 98 4.03 15.02 -2.28
CA LEU A 98 3.22 15.42 -3.43
C LEU A 98 4.22 15.93 -4.49
N THR A 99 4.37 15.22 -5.61
CA THR A 99 4.97 15.83 -6.80
C THR A 99 4.12 17.05 -7.13
N LYS A 100 4.70 18.24 -6.94
CA LYS A 100 4.12 19.51 -7.38
C LYS A 100 3.90 19.50 -8.89
#